data_AF-A0A1E1EYV0-F1
#
_entry.id   AF-A0A1E1EYV0-F1
#
_cell.length_a   1.000
_cell.length_b   1.000
_cell.length_c   1.000
_cell.angle_alpha   90.00
_cell.angle_beta   90.00
_cell.angle_gamma   90.00
#
_symmetry.space_group_name_H-M   'P 1'
#
loop_
_entity.id
_entity.type
_entity.pdbx_description
1 polymer ?
#
loop_
_entity_poly.entity_id
_entity_poly.type
_entity_poly.pdbx_seq_one_letter_code
_entity_poly.pdbx_strand_id
1 'polypeptide(L)'
;MSAIAHSNHIFGNPAMRLSDELAARRRLYAMPLVTAPAVMVIDIPPRLAGQGLALDRYYIVMIETDEELAAFEAFLTVDRDGLRAPDLLDRKPSCREAGEISFFEFSPPEPGWPWILLCHWPRHFARMFGTDPDALARRAYSMEAFDDREGLEAALKAHIAAFGELADVKVIQPLAGTAGRA
;
A
#
# COMPACT_ATOMS: atom_id res chain seq x y z
N MET A 1 12.27 -60.68 -21.47
CA MET A 1 11.69 -59.38 -21.84
C MET A 1 10.48 -59.11 -20.97
N SER A 2 10.59 -58.21 -19.99
CA SER A 2 9.47 -57.38 -19.54
C SER A 2 10.05 -56.24 -18.71
N ALA A 3 10.08 -55.04 -19.28
CA ALA A 3 10.53 -53.83 -18.60
C ALA A 3 9.29 -53.15 -18.01
N ILE A 4 9.29 -52.96 -16.70
CA ILE A 4 8.29 -52.18 -15.97
C ILE A 4 8.64 -50.70 -16.19
N ALA A 5 7.91 -50.04 -17.07
CA ALA A 5 7.97 -48.58 -17.19
C ALA A 5 7.16 -47.97 -16.05
N HIS A 6 7.85 -47.54 -14.98
CA HIS A 6 7.31 -46.61 -14.00
C HIS A 6 7.25 -45.23 -14.64
N SER A 7 6.08 -44.86 -15.18
CA SER A 7 5.78 -43.46 -15.50
C SER A 7 5.60 -42.69 -14.20
N ASN A 8 6.65 -41.99 -13.78
CA ASN A 8 6.53 -40.92 -12.79
C ASN A 8 5.70 -39.79 -13.42
N HIS A 9 4.41 -39.74 -13.09
CA HIS A 9 3.63 -38.52 -13.19
C HIS A 9 4.24 -37.48 -12.24
N ILE A 10 5.01 -36.55 -12.80
CA ILE A 10 5.34 -35.30 -12.13
C ILE A 10 4.02 -34.54 -12.04
N PHE A 11 3.37 -34.58 -10.88
CA PHE A 11 2.35 -33.62 -10.52
C PHE A 11 3.05 -32.26 -10.43
N GLY A 12 3.09 -31.52 -11.53
CA GLY A 12 3.39 -30.10 -11.49
C GLY A 12 2.38 -29.47 -10.53
N ASN A 13 2.87 -28.75 -9.53
CA ASN A 13 2.02 -27.98 -8.62
C ASN A 13 1.07 -27.13 -9.48
N PRO A 14 -0.27 -27.12 -9.26
CA PRO A 14 -1.16 -26.30 -10.07
C PRO A 14 -0.65 -24.86 -10.04
N ALA A 15 -0.43 -24.30 -11.22
CA ALA A 15 0.10 -22.95 -11.34
C ALA A 15 -0.89 -21.97 -10.70
N MET A 16 -0.36 -21.08 -9.86
CA MET A 16 -1.16 -20.25 -8.95
C MET A 16 -0.90 -18.78 -9.20
N ARG A 17 -1.98 -17.98 -9.18
CA ARG A 17 -1.93 -16.52 -9.30
C ARG A 17 -2.15 -15.90 -7.94
N LEU A 18 -1.38 -14.85 -7.63
CA LEU A 18 -1.60 -14.11 -6.38
C LEU A 18 -3.00 -13.48 -6.37
N SER A 19 -3.51 -13.07 -7.54
CA SER A 19 -4.86 -12.53 -7.71
C SER A 19 -5.99 -13.49 -7.30
N ASP A 20 -5.71 -14.79 -7.23
CA ASP A 20 -6.72 -15.81 -6.93
C ASP A 20 -6.62 -16.26 -5.46
N GLU A 21 -5.54 -15.88 -4.77
CA GLU A 21 -5.27 -16.27 -3.40
C GLU A 21 -4.92 -15.08 -2.51
N LEU A 22 -3.65 -14.67 -2.48
CA LEU A 22 -3.13 -13.64 -1.56
C LEU A 22 -3.77 -12.27 -1.79
N ALA A 23 -3.99 -11.91 -3.05
CA ALA A 23 -4.56 -10.65 -3.50
C ALA A 23 -5.97 -10.81 -4.09
N ALA A 24 -6.68 -11.87 -3.70
CA ALA A 24 -8.04 -12.15 -4.14
C ALA A 24 -9.01 -11.01 -3.81
N ARG A 25 -8.79 -10.37 -2.66
CA ARG A 25 -9.54 -9.19 -2.22
C ARG A 25 -8.60 -8.00 -2.22
N ARG A 26 -8.80 -7.09 -3.18
CA ARG A 26 -8.05 -5.84 -3.27
C ARG A 26 -8.95 -4.69 -3.73
N ARG A 27 -8.62 -3.47 -3.31
CA ARG A 27 -9.31 -2.24 -3.69
C ARG A 27 -8.33 -1.13 -3.96
N LEU A 28 -8.59 -0.41 -5.06
CA LEU A 28 -7.88 0.81 -5.40
C LEU A 28 -8.57 2.00 -4.72
N TYR A 29 -7.82 2.71 -3.92
CA TYR A 29 -8.18 3.98 -3.32
C TYR A 29 -7.70 5.08 -4.25
N ALA A 30 -8.65 5.85 -4.77
CA ALA A 30 -8.37 6.93 -5.70
C ALA A 30 -7.57 8.05 -5.03
N MET A 31 -6.80 8.77 -5.84
CA MET A 31 -6.00 9.92 -5.40
C MET A 31 -6.93 11.02 -4.84
N PRO A 32 -6.76 11.47 -3.58
CA PRO A 32 -7.54 12.58 -3.03
C PRO A 32 -7.17 13.93 -3.67
N LEU A 33 -5.92 14.04 -4.16
CA LEU A 33 -5.37 15.17 -4.88
C LEU A 33 -4.41 14.69 -5.98
N VAL A 34 -4.19 15.49 -7.01
CA VAL A 34 -3.21 15.20 -8.10
C VAL A 34 -1.79 14.94 -7.56
N THR A 35 -1.44 15.54 -6.43
CA THR A 35 -0.13 15.36 -5.78
C THR A 35 -0.04 14.07 -4.97
N ALA A 36 -1.17 13.49 -4.55
CA ALA A 36 -1.24 12.27 -3.75
C ALA A 36 -1.23 11.02 -4.64
N PRO A 37 -0.47 9.96 -4.31
CA PRO A 37 -0.51 8.72 -5.08
C PRO A 37 -1.85 8.00 -4.87
N ALA A 38 -2.19 7.10 -5.77
CA ALA A 38 -3.25 6.14 -5.50
C ALA A 38 -2.70 5.03 -4.59
N VAL A 39 -3.58 4.33 -3.90
CA VAL A 39 -3.19 3.25 -3.00
C VAL A 39 -4.00 2.00 -3.31
N MET A 40 -3.34 0.90 -3.63
CA MET A 40 -3.98 -0.41 -3.71
C MET A 40 -3.85 -1.07 -2.33
N VAL A 41 -4.99 -1.37 -1.71
CA VAL A 41 -5.03 -2.12 -0.44
C VAL A 41 -5.44 -3.55 -0.74
N ILE A 42 -4.71 -4.50 -0.18
CA ILE A 42 -4.98 -5.94 -0.28
C ILE A 42 -5.40 -6.44 1.10
N ASP A 43 -6.56 -7.08 1.15
CA ASP A 43 -7.06 -7.80 2.32
C ASP A 43 -6.44 -9.20 2.33
N ILE A 44 -5.38 -9.38 3.14
CA ILE A 44 -4.62 -10.62 3.18
C ILE A 44 -5.46 -11.71 3.86
N PRO A 45 -5.58 -12.92 3.25
CA PRO A 45 -6.32 -14.02 3.86
C PRO A 45 -5.82 -14.32 5.28
N PRO A 46 -6.71 -14.66 6.24
CA PRO A 46 -6.32 -14.85 7.64
C PRO A 46 -5.18 -15.85 7.88
N ARG A 47 -5.04 -16.87 7.01
CA ARG A 47 -3.95 -17.86 7.10
C ARG A 47 -2.56 -17.31 6.76
N LEU A 48 -2.50 -16.13 6.12
CA LEU A 48 -1.28 -15.43 5.71
C LEU A 48 -1.12 -14.07 6.42
N ALA A 49 -2.15 -13.63 7.17
CA ALA A 49 -2.17 -12.36 7.87
C ALA A 49 -1.33 -12.44 9.16
N GLY A 50 -0.87 -11.30 9.66
CA GLY A 50 -0.05 -11.23 10.87
C GLY A 50 0.73 -9.93 11.03
N GLN A 51 1.62 -9.94 12.02
CA GLN A 51 2.42 -8.80 12.42
C GLN A 51 3.26 -8.26 11.26
N GLY A 52 3.28 -6.93 11.11
CA GLY A 52 3.97 -6.22 10.03
C GLY A 52 3.05 -5.83 8.86
N LEU A 53 1.81 -6.32 8.84
CA LEU A 53 0.74 -5.78 8.01
C LEU A 53 0.01 -4.65 8.72
N ALA A 54 -0.62 -3.76 7.95
CA ALA A 54 -1.45 -2.70 8.51
C ALA A 54 -2.70 -3.31 9.14
N LEU A 55 -2.99 -2.98 10.40
CA LEU A 55 -4.01 -3.66 11.23
C LEU A 55 -3.84 -5.20 11.24
N ASP A 56 -2.59 -5.66 11.17
CA ASP A 56 -2.20 -7.08 11.10
C ASP A 56 -2.86 -7.88 9.94
N ARG A 57 -3.41 -7.19 8.94
CA ARG A 57 -4.27 -7.79 7.90
C ARG A 57 -4.11 -7.19 6.52
N TYR A 58 -3.89 -5.89 6.40
CA TYR A 58 -3.89 -5.20 5.12
C TYR A 58 -2.47 -4.96 4.63
N TYR A 59 -2.22 -5.30 3.36
CA TYR A 59 -1.01 -4.91 2.66
C TYR A 59 -1.30 -3.71 1.76
N ILE A 60 -0.47 -2.69 1.84
CA ILE A 60 -0.72 -1.38 1.21
C ILE A 60 0.35 -1.12 0.17
N VAL A 61 -0.07 -0.90 -1.08
CA VAL A 61 0.82 -0.64 -2.22
C VAL A 61 0.55 0.73 -2.80
N MET A 62 1.60 1.52 -2.92
CA MET A 62 1.53 2.87 -3.49
C MET A 62 1.69 2.85 -5.01
N ILE A 63 0.73 3.46 -5.72
CA ILE A 63 0.67 3.53 -7.18
C ILE A 63 0.74 5.00 -7.62
N GLU A 64 1.79 5.36 -8.35
CA GLU A 64 2.01 6.74 -8.82
C GLU A 64 1.60 6.95 -10.27
N THR A 65 1.57 5.90 -11.10
CA THR A 65 1.20 5.98 -12.52
C THR A 65 0.32 4.81 -12.96
N ASP A 66 -0.39 5.00 -14.07
CA ASP A 66 -1.22 3.94 -14.67
C ASP A 66 -0.38 2.75 -15.14
N GLU A 67 0.87 2.98 -15.58
CA GLU A 67 1.81 1.92 -15.93
C GLU A 67 2.22 1.10 -14.71
N GLU A 68 2.40 1.74 -13.55
CA GLU A 68 2.65 1.01 -12.30
C GLU A 68 1.46 0.14 -11.90
N LEU A 69 0.24 0.66 -12.05
CA LEU A 69 -0.98 -0.11 -11.80
C LEU A 69 -1.07 -1.33 -12.72
N ALA A 70 -0.88 -1.12 -14.02
CA ALA A 70 -0.93 -2.18 -15.02
C ALA A 70 0.16 -3.24 -14.77
N ALA A 71 1.38 -2.82 -14.46
CA ALA A 71 2.50 -3.73 -14.14
C ALA A 71 2.23 -4.52 -12.86
N PHE A 72 1.65 -3.88 -11.85
CA PHE A 72 1.29 -4.54 -10.60
C PHE A 72 0.17 -5.57 -10.78
N GLU A 73 -0.88 -5.23 -11.51
CA GLU A 73 -1.97 -6.17 -11.84
C GLU A 73 -1.47 -7.35 -12.70
N ALA A 74 -0.60 -7.09 -13.68
CA ALA A 74 0.07 -8.14 -14.45
C ALA A 74 0.91 -9.03 -13.53
N PHE A 75 1.64 -8.44 -12.58
CA PHE A 75 2.39 -9.20 -11.59
C PHE A 75 1.44 -10.07 -10.74
N LEU A 76 0.31 -9.58 -10.25
CA LEU A 76 -0.60 -10.41 -9.45
C LEU A 76 -1.20 -11.60 -10.23
N THR A 77 -1.35 -11.48 -11.55
CA THR A 77 -2.07 -12.45 -12.40
C THR A 77 -1.17 -13.46 -13.11
N VAL A 78 0.16 -13.31 -13.05
CA VAL A 78 1.09 -14.32 -13.59
C VAL A 78 1.00 -15.63 -12.79
N ASP A 79 1.00 -16.74 -13.52
CA ASP A 79 1.05 -18.10 -12.99
C ASP A 79 2.41 -18.39 -12.33
N ARG A 80 2.40 -18.97 -11.12
CA ARG A 80 3.60 -19.24 -10.32
C ARG A 80 3.52 -20.57 -9.60
N ASP A 81 4.70 -21.09 -9.24
CA ASP A 81 4.84 -22.34 -8.49
C ASP A 81 4.59 -22.20 -6.98
N GLY A 82 4.48 -20.96 -6.47
CA GLY A 82 4.30 -20.69 -5.04
C GLY A 82 3.98 -19.23 -4.69
N LEU A 83 3.60 -19.00 -3.43
CA LEU A 83 3.21 -17.69 -2.92
C LEU A 83 4.43 -16.77 -2.83
N ARG A 84 4.22 -15.50 -3.15
CA ARG A 84 5.24 -14.44 -3.04
C ARG A 84 4.59 -13.17 -2.51
N ALA A 85 5.34 -12.41 -1.71
CA ALA A 85 4.93 -11.07 -1.30
C ALA A 85 4.62 -10.19 -2.53
N PRO A 86 3.56 -9.38 -2.50
CA PRO A 86 3.23 -8.47 -3.59
C PRO A 86 4.09 -7.20 -3.57
N ASP A 87 5.42 -7.37 -3.55
CA ASP A 87 6.44 -6.37 -3.22
C ASP A 87 7.05 -5.64 -4.44
N LEU A 88 6.43 -5.79 -5.63
CA LEU A 88 6.96 -5.29 -6.90
C LEU A 88 7.35 -3.81 -6.84
N LEU A 89 6.57 -3.00 -6.11
CA LEU A 89 6.70 -1.54 -6.09
C LEU A 89 7.30 -1.00 -4.79
N ASP A 90 7.43 -1.80 -3.74
CA ASP A 90 7.84 -1.36 -2.39
C ASP A 90 9.19 -0.64 -2.40
N ARG A 91 10.14 -1.19 -3.19
CA ARG A 91 11.50 -0.67 -3.28
C ARG A 91 11.67 0.40 -4.35
N LYS A 92 10.62 0.69 -5.14
CA LYS A 92 10.68 1.71 -6.19
C LYS A 92 10.59 3.09 -5.54
N PRO A 93 11.61 3.96 -5.68
CA PRO A 93 11.53 5.32 -5.14
C PRO A 93 10.34 6.08 -5.72
N SER A 94 9.84 7.06 -4.97
CA SER A 94 8.84 7.99 -5.47
C SER A 94 9.43 8.88 -6.56
N CYS A 95 8.68 9.11 -7.63
CA CYS A 95 8.99 10.12 -8.63
C CYS A 95 8.45 11.50 -8.24
N ARG A 96 7.69 11.59 -7.13
CA ARG A 96 7.07 12.82 -6.65
C ARG A 96 7.95 13.48 -5.60
N GLU A 97 7.85 14.80 -5.53
CA GLU A 97 8.56 15.61 -4.54
C GLU A 97 7.55 16.37 -3.69
N ALA A 98 7.80 16.41 -2.38
CA ALA A 98 7.08 17.25 -1.43
C ALA A 98 7.90 18.50 -1.11
N GLY A 99 7.28 19.67 -1.24
CA GLY A 99 7.80 20.92 -0.67
C GLY A 99 7.55 21.00 0.83
N GLU A 100 6.38 20.53 1.27
CA GLU A 100 5.91 20.55 2.65
C GLU A 100 5.51 19.16 3.11
N ILE A 101 5.55 18.91 4.43
CA ILE A 101 4.96 17.69 5.00
C ILE A 101 3.46 17.70 4.69
N SER A 102 3.01 16.69 3.95
CA SER A 102 1.63 16.61 3.48
C SER A 102 0.98 15.35 4.02
N PHE A 103 -0.20 15.48 4.62
CA PHE A 103 -1.00 14.35 5.07
C PHE A 103 -2.15 14.13 4.10
N PHE A 104 -2.37 12.90 3.65
CA PHE A 104 -3.45 12.54 2.75
C PHE A 104 -4.34 11.51 3.44
N GLU A 105 -5.61 11.86 3.57
CA GLU A 105 -6.65 10.98 4.10
C GLU A 105 -7.34 10.26 2.92
N PHE A 106 -7.33 8.94 2.94
CA PHE A 106 -8.06 8.13 1.98
C PHE A 106 -9.25 7.48 2.68
N SER A 107 -10.47 7.78 2.18
CA SER A 107 -11.65 7.07 2.63
C SER A 107 -11.77 5.72 1.94
N PRO A 108 -12.29 4.70 2.63
CA PRO A 108 -12.48 3.39 2.04
C PRO A 108 -13.47 3.45 0.86
N PRO A 109 -13.15 2.81 -0.28
CA PRO A 109 -14.03 2.83 -1.45
C PRO A 109 -15.33 2.04 -1.23
N GLU A 110 -15.35 1.13 -0.26
CA GLU A 110 -16.55 0.39 0.18
C GLU A 110 -16.49 0.06 1.68
N PRO A 111 -17.62 -0.21 2.35
CA PRO A 111 -17.64 -0.58 3.76
C PRO A 111 -16.79 -1.82 4.09
N GLY A 112 -16.16 -1.83 5.26
CA GLY A 112 -15.33 -2.95 5.73
C GLY A 112 -13.87 -2.91 5.26
N TRP A 113 -13.47 -1.82 4.59
CA TRP A 113 -12.10 -1.52 4.24
C TRP A 113 -11.54 -0.40 5.14
N PRO A 114 -10.22 -0.36 5.38
CA PRO A 114 -9.62 0.58 6.31
C PRO A 114 -9.57 2.00 5.75
N TRP A 115 -9.56 2.97 6.65
CA TRP A 115 -9.11 4.33 6.36
C TRP A 115 -7.59 4.36 6.31
N ILE A 116 -7.01 5.08 5.35
CA ILE A 116 -5.55 5.17 5.21
C ILE A 116 -5.10 6.62 5.42
N LEU A 117 -4.12 6.81 6.29
CA LEU A 117 -3.36 8.04 6.41
C LEU A 117 -2.01 7.85 5.75
N LEU A 118 -1.72 8.68 4.75
CA LEU A 118 -0.43 8.73 4.08
C LEU A 118 0.25 10.05 4.40
N CYS A 119 1.45 10.02 4.96
CA CYS A 119 2.25 11.22 5.16
C CYS A 119 3.40 11.26 4.14
N HIS A 120 3.47 12.32 3.34
CA HIS A 120 4.55 12.57 2.39
C HIS A 120 5.57 13.51 3.00
N TRP A 121 6.78 13.00 3.17
CA TRP A 121 7.90 13.70 3.77
C TRP A 121 8.77 14.36 2.69
N PRO A 122 9.01 15.68 2.78
CA PRO A 122 10.07 16.33 2.01
C PRO A 122 11.40 15.61 2.19
N ARG A 123 12.22 15.53 1.14
CA ARG A 123 13.46 14.73 1.13
C ARG A 123 14.41 15.04 2.29
N HIS A 124 14.47 16.31 2.74
CA HIS A 124 15.33 16.70 3.84
C HIS A 124 14.86 16.13 5.18
N PHE A 125 13.55 16.03 5.40
CA PHE A 125 12.99 15.34 6.56
C PHE A 125 13.07 13.82 6.42
N ALA A 126 12.82 13.28 5.22
CA ALA A 126 12.92 11.85 4.96
C ALA A 126 14.31 11.28 5.30
N ARG A 127 15.38 12.06 5.13
CA ARG A 127 16.75 11.68 5.53
C ARG A 127 16.93 11.49 7.04
N MET A 128 16.08 12.08 7.87
CA MET A 128 16.18 11.94 9.33
C MET A 128 15.80 10.52 9.80
N PHE A 129 15.08 9.77 8.98
CA PHE A 129 14.76 8.35 9.21
C PHE A 129 15.98 7.43 8.98
N GLY A 130 17.13 7.99 8.60
CA GLY A 130 18.39 7.28 8.50
C GLY A 130 18.47 6.37 7.28
N THR A 131 19.11 5.21 7.46
CA THR A 131 19.36 4.22 6.40
C THR A 131 18.42 3.02 6.48
N ASP A 132 17.42 3.05 7.36
CA ASP A 132 16.43 1.98 7.46
C ASP A 132 15.58 1.98 6.16
N PRO A 133 15.69 0.93 5.32
CA PRO A 133 14.95 0.87 4.07
C PRO A 133 13.43 0.73 4.27
N ASP A 134 13.00 0.29 5.45
CA ASP A 134 11.60 -0.02 5.76
C ASP A 134 10.92 1.13 6.55
N ALA A 135 11.69 2.13 6.99
CA ALA A 135 11.16 3.28 7.73
C ALA A 135 10.22 4.15 6.89
N LEU A 136 10.46 4.26 5.58
CA LEU A 136 9.62 5.02 4.66
C LEU A 136 9.40 4.24 3.36
N ALA A 137 8.12 3.97 3.06
CA ALA A 137 7.72 3.45 1.77
C ALA A 137 8.14 4.41 0.65
N ARG A 138 8.68 3.85 -0.43
CA ARG A 138 9.23 4.59 -1.58
C ARG A 138 10.22 5.69 -1.19
N ARG A 139 10.85 5.57 0.00
CA ARG A 139 11.80 6.51 0.61
C ARG A 139 11.25 7.90 0.91
N ALA A 140 9.93 8.07 0.94
CA ALA A 140 9.29 9.37 1.09
C ALA A 140 7.99 9.35 1.90
N TYR A 141 7.42 8.17 2.19
CA TYR A 141 6.10 8.08 2.79
C TYR A 141 6.05 7.19 4.01
N SER A 142 5.33 7.64 5.05
CA SER A 142 4.82 6.76 6.09
C SER A 142 3.33 6.51 5.87
N MET A 143 2.87 5.33 6.25
CA MET A 143 1.49 4.87 6.02
C MET A 143 0.94 4.24 7.29
N GLU A 144 -0.30 4.58 7.61
CA GLU A 144 -1.05 4.00 8.72
C GLU A 144 -2.48 3.66 8.26
N ALA A 145 -3.05 2.59 8.81
CA ALA A 145 -4.41 2.17 8.54
C ALA A 145 -5.24 2.20 9.83
N PHE A 146 -6.51 2.55 9.69
CA PHE A 146 -7.45 2.71 10.80
C PHE A 146 -8.77 2.03 10.45
N ASP A 147 -9.42 1.44 11.46
CA ASP A 147 -10.73 0.83 11.29
C ASP A 147 -11.82 1.88 10.98
N ASP A 148 -11.64 3.09 11.51
CA ASP A 148 -12.58 4.18 11.35
C ASP A 148 -11.90 5.55 11.15
N ARG A 149 -12.73 6.52 10.77
CA ARG A 149 -12.30 7.89 10.52
C ARG A 149 -11.85 8.60 11.79
N GLU A 150 -12.44 8.29 12.93
CA GLU A 150 -12.13 8.97 14.20
C GLU A 150 -10.70 8.65 14.64
N GLY A 151 -10.29 7.37 14.53
CA GLY A 151 -8.92 6.94 14.76
C GLY A 151 -7.92 7.63 13.84
N LEU A 152 -8.24 7.73 12.55
CA LEU A 152 -7.42 8.47 11.58
C LEU A 152 -7.29 9.95 11.97
N GLU A 153 -8.40 10.62 12.28
CA GLU A 153 -8.40 12.05 12.61
C GLU A 153 -7.66 12.32 13.92
N ALA A 154 -7.74 11.41 14.89
CA ALA A 154 -6.98 11.48 16.13
C ALA A 154 -5.47 11.36 15.88
N ALA A 155 -5.05 10.40 15.06
CA ALA A 155 -3.65 10.22 14.67
C ALA A 155 -3.12 11.44 13.91
N LEU A 156 -3.87 11.96 12.93
CA LEU A 156 -3.51 13.17 12.20
C LEU A 156 -3.30 14.37 13.14
N LYS A 157 -4.22 14.59 14.08
CA LYS A 157 -4.09 15.66 15.09
C LYS A 157 -2.85 15.47 15.95
N ALA A 158 -2.54 14.23 16.36
CA ALA A 158 -1.35 13.93 17.14
C ALA A 158 -0.06 14.20 16.35
N HIS A 159 -0.01 13.82 15.07
CA HIS A 159 1.12 14.11 14.18
C HIS A 159 1.34 15.61 14.01
N ILE A 160 0.27 16.37 13.75
CA ILE A 160 0.33 17.84 13.66
C ILE A 160 0.82 18.45 14.97
N ALA A 161 0.28 17.99 16.11
CA ALA A 161 0.65 18.50 17.43
C ALA A 161 2.13 18.26 17.77
N ALA A 162 2.76 17.23 17.21
CA ALA A 162 4.18 16.96 17.40
C ALA A 162 5.09 18.06 16.85
N PHE A 163 4.62 18.85 15.88
CA PHE A 163 5.34 20.02 15.36
C PHE A 163 5.11 21.29 16.20
N GLY A 164 4.07 21.33 17.02
CA GLY A 164 3.77 22.46 17.91
C GLY A 164 3.65 23.80 17.16
N GLU A 165 4.26 24.85 17.71
CA GLU A 165 4.26 26.20 17.11
C GLU A 165 5.17 26.33 15.88
N LEU A 166 5.89 25.27 15.48
CA LEU A 166 6.82 25.30 14.34
C LEU A 166 6.11 25.10 12.99
N ALA A 167 4.80 24.81 12.99
CA ALA A 167 4.06 24.49 11.78
C ALA A 167 2.81 25.36 11.63
N ASP A 168 2.60 25.87 10.41
CA ASP A 168 1.33 26.40 9.96
C ASP A 168 0.56 25.30 9.21
N VAL A 169 -0.67 25.01 9.64
CA VAL A 169 -1.50 23.97 9.02
C VAL A 169 -2.43 24.58 7.98
N LYS A 170 -2.37 24.05 6.76
CA LYS A 170 -3.30 24.40 5.68
C LYS A 170 -4.05 23.16 5.21
N VAL A 171 -5.36 23.16 5.40
CA VAL A 171 -6.25 22.08 4.93
C VAL A 171 -6.61 22.31 3.47
N ILE A 172 -6.43 21.31 2.62
CA ILE A 172 -6.76 21.37 1.20
C ILE A 172 -8.03 20.55 0.94
N GLN A 173 -9.04 21.21 0.37
CA GLN A 173 -10.27 20.50 0.03
C GLN A 173 -10.00 19.52 -1.12
N PRO A 174 -10.59 18.31 -1.07
CA PRO A 174 -10.38 17.30 -2.09
C PRO A 174 -10.96 17.70 -3.45
N LEU A 175 -10.45 17.03 -4.50
CA LEU A 175 -10.99 17.19 -5.84
C LEU A 175 -12.43 16.67 -5.92
N ALA A 176 -13.31 17.39 -6.61
CA ALA A 176 -14.69 16.95 -6.83
C ALA A 176 -14.71 15.56 -7.48
N GLY A 177 -15.45 14.62 -6.88
CA GLY A 177 -15.52 13.22 -7.33
C GLY A 177 -14.43 12.29 -6.79
N THR A 178 -13.58 12.76 -5.86
CA THR A 178 -12.60 11.92 -5.14
C THR A 178 -13.06 11.62 -3.72
N ALA A 179 -12.70 10.43 -3.21
CA ALA A 179 -13.11 9.92 -1.90
C ALA A 179 -11.98 10.07 -0.86
N GLY A 180 -11.52 11.29 -0.60
CA GLY A 180 -10.47 11.55 0.40
C GLY A 180 -10.30 13.03 0.73
N ARG A 181 -9.25 13.41 1.49
CA ARG A 181 -8.89 14.79 1.89
C ARG A 181 -7.36 14.93 2.00
N ALA A 182 -6.86 16.17 2.09
CA ALA A 182 -5.43 16.45 2.22
C ALA A 182 -5.15 17.73 3.04
#